data_AF-A0A1Q5T7A8-F1
#
_entry.id   AF-A0A1Q5T7A8-F1
#
_cell.length_a   1.000
_cell.length_b   1.000
_cell.length_c   1.000
_cell.angle_alpha   90.00
_cell.angle_beta   90.00
_cell.angle_gamma   90.00
#
_symmetry.space_group_name_H-M   'P 1'
#
loop_
_entity.id
_entity.type
_entity.pdbx_description
1 polymer ?
#
loop_
_entity_poly.entity_id
_entity_poly.type
_entity_poly.pdbx_seq_one_letter_code
_entity_poly.pdbx_strand_id
1 'polypeptide(L)' 'MEKVKAVVYVEAGFCMDIGAHLVYCPSHRNPYHAEIHDSPSKTMLSNAKARKLALHCAVVYRA' A
#
# COMPACT_ATOMS: atom_id res chain seq x y z
N MET A 1 2.06 -6.67 -18.14
CA MET A 1 2.00 -5.47 -17.27
C MET A 1 0.68 -5.53 -16.53
N GLU A 2 0.72 -5.52 -15.20
CA GLU A 2 -0.53 -5.37 -14.44
C GLU A 2 -1.14 -4.00 -14.74
N LYS A 3 -2.41 -4.01 -15.16
CA LYS A 3 -3.16 -2.78 -15.43
C LYS A 3 -3.59 -2.20 -14.08
N VAL A 4 -3.27 -0.93 -13.84
CA VAL A 4 -3.76 -0.20 -12.66
C VAL A 4 -5.28 -0.26 -12.66
N LYS A 5 -5.87 -0.75 -11.57
CA LYS A 5 -7.33 -0.90 -11.43
C LYS A 5 -7.96 0.29 -10.71
N ALA A 6 -7.25 0.85 -9.75
CA ALA A 6 -7.70 1.99 -8.96
C ALA A 6 -6.50 2.71 -8.34
N VAL A 7 -6.71 3.98 -7.98
CA VAL A 7 -5.85 4.73 -7.07
C VAL A 7 -6.64 4.97 -5.80
N VAL A 8 -6.00 4.76 -4.65
CA VAL A 8 -6.61 4.98 -3.34
C VAL A 8 -5.75 5.94 -2.52
N TYR A 9 -6.41 6.71 -1.67
CA TYR A 9 -5.78 7.49 -0.62
C TYR A 9 -5.86 6.68 0.68
N VAL A 10 -4.75 6.60 1.40
CA VAL A 10 -4.67 6.01 2.74
C VAL A 10 -3.67 6.82 3.57
N GLU A 11 -3.96 6.96 4.86
CA GLU A 11 -3.04 7.61 5.78
C GLU A 11 -1.86 6.69 6.10
N ALA A 12 -0.64 7.22 5.98
CA ALA A 12 0.57 6.48 6.31
C ALA A 12 0.58 6.02 7.79
N GLY A 13 0.04 6.83 8.71
CA GLY A 13 -0.06 6.49 10.12
C GLY A 13 -0.87 5.22 10.36
N PHE A 14 -2.02 5.08 9.70
CA PHE A 14 -2.85 3.88 9.81
C PHE A 14 -2.13 2.61 9.35
N CYS A 15 -1.29 2.69 8.32
CA CYS A 15 -0.47 1.55 7.88
C CYS A 15 0.44 1.07 9.03
N MET A 16 1.04 1.99 9.79
CA MET A 16 1.88 1.65 10.94
C MET A 16 1.06 1.07 12.10
N ASP A 17 -0.14 1.62 12.36
CA ASP A 17 -1.03 1.15 13.43
C ASP A 17 -1.49 -0.30 13.25
N ILE A 18 -1.67 -0.75 12.00
CA ILE A 18 -2.01 -2.15 11.69
C ILE A 18 -0.77 -3.07 11.62
N GLY A 19 0.41 -2.55 11.93
CA GLY A 19 1.68 -3.25 11.84
C GLY A 19 2.09 -3.61 10.42
N ALA A 20 1.74 -2.77 9.43
CA ALA A 20 2.33 -2.82 8.10
C ALA A 20 3.57 -1.92 8.05
N HIS A 21 4.36 -2.09 6.98
CA HIS A 21 5.63 -1.40 6.82
C HIS A 21 5.64 -0.62 5.50
N LEU A 22 5.93 0.68 5.59
CA LEU A 22 6.16 1.51 4.41
C LEU A 22 7.62 1.38 3.99
N VAL A 23 7.85 0.90 2.77
CA VAL A 23 9.19 0.63 2.24
C VAL A 23 9.47 1.57 1.08
N TYR A 24 10.54 2.34 1.19
CA TYR A 24 11.03 3.18 0.09
C TYR A 24 11.54 2.27 -1.04
N CYS A 25 10.85 2.32 -2.19
CA CYS A 25 11.10 1.44 -3.33
C CYS A 25 11.06 2.24 -4.63
N PRO A 26 12.00 3.19 -4.83
CA PRO A 26 12.00 4.04 -6.01
C PRO A 26 12.13 3.21 -7.28
N SER A 27 11.53 3.70 -8.36
CA SER A 27 11.68 3.11 -9.70
C SER A 27 12.16 4.17 -10.69
N HIS A 28 12.66 3.74 -11.84
CA HIS A 28 13.06 4.63 -12.94
C HIS A 28 11.95 5.61 -13.36
N ARG A 29 10.67 5.24 -13.19
CA ARG A 29 9.52 6.07 -13.56
C ARG A 29 8.98 6.92 -12.42
N ASN A 30 9.31 6.58 -11.17
CA ASN A 30 8.84 7.27 -9.99
C ASN A 30 9.89 7.17 -8.88
N PRO A 31 10.72 8.22 -8.68
CA PRO A 31 11.74 8.24 -7.62
C PRO A 31 11.14 8.34 -6.22
N TYR A 32 9.84 8.62 -6.10
CA TYR A 32 9.13 8.71 -4.83
C TYR A 32 8.26 7.47 -4.56
N HIS A 33 8.41 6.40 -5.35
CA HIS A 33 7.63 5.19 -5.17
C HIS A 33 7.95 4.52 -3.83
N ALA A 34 6.90 4.06 -3.16
CA ALA A 34 6.97 3.31 -1.92
C ALA A 34 5.92 2.19 -1.95
N GLU A 35 6.20 1.13 -1.20
CA GLU A 35 5.33 -0.04 -1.10
C GLU A 35 4.86 -0.24 0.34
N ILE A 36 3.74 -0.95 0.51
CA ILE A 36 3.20 -1.34 1.80
C ILE A 36 3.40 -2.84 1.97
N HIS A 37 4.24 -3.24 2.91
CA HIS A 37 4.62 -4.64 3.17
C HIS A 37 4.04 -5.15 4.49
N ASP A 38 3.95 -6.47 4.65
CA ASP A 38 3.49 -7.12 5.89
C ASP A 38 4.55 -7.11 7.00
N SER A 39 5.82 -7.16 6.59
CA SER A 39 7.02 -7.04 7.42
C SER A 39 8.18 -6.52 6.56
N PRO A 40 9.35 -6.15 7.15
CA PRO A 40 10.52 -5.71 6.37
C PRO A 40 11.04 -6.73 5.33
N SER A 41 10.73 -8.02 5.51
CA SER A 41 11.16 -9.11 4.62
C SER A 41 10.02 -9.77 3.85
N LYS A 42 8.77 -9.33 4.04
CA LYS A 42 7.59 -9.95 3.44
C LYS A 42 6.68 -8.91 2.80
N THR A 43 6.72 -8.85 1.47
CA THR A 43 5.93 -7.92 0.64
C THR A 43 4.43 -8.13 0.80
N MET A 44 3.95 -9.38 0.77
CA MET A 44 2.52 -9.67 0.72
C MET A 44 1.84 -9.49 2.08
N LEU A 45 0.90 -8.54 2.16
CA LEU A 45 0.05 -8.34 3.33
C LEU A 45 -0.74 -9.60 3.68
N SER A 46 -0.89 -9.87 4.98
CA SER A 46 -1.89 -10.84 5.44
C SER A 46 -3.31 -10.37 5.09
N ASN A 47 -4.23 -11.33 4.88
CA ASN A 47 -5.63 -11.04 4.57
C ASN A 47 -6.29 -10.10 5.61
N ALA A 48 -5.92 -10.23 6.89
CA ALA A 48 -6.42 -9.38 7.95
C ALA A 48 -5.98 -7.92 7.79
N LYS A 49 -4.69 -7.67 7.51
CA LYS A 49 -4.17 -6.30 7.28
C LYS A 49 -4.70 -5.72 5.97
N ALA A 50 -4.75 -6.50 4.90
CA ALA A 50 -5.31 -6.07 3.62
C ALA A 50 -6.78 -5.64 3.78
N ARG A 51 -7.58 -6.40 4.54
CA ARG A 51 -8.97 -6.02 4.85
C ARG A 51 -9.05 -4.72 5.66
N LYS A 52 -8.19 -4.53 6.66
CA LYS A 52 -8.15 -3.28 7.45
C LYS A 52 -7.82 -2.08 6.56
N LEU A 53 -6.83 -2.18 5.67
CA LEU A 53 -6.50 -1.12 4.71
C LEU A 53 -7.65 -0.81 3.77
N ALA A 54 -8.29 -1.85 3.22
CA ALA A 54 -9.43 -1.67 2.31
C ALA A 54 -10.63 -0.95 2.97
N LEU A 55 -10.82 -1.13 4.29
CA LEU A 55 -11.85 -0.45 5.05
C LEU A 55 -11.48 0.99 5.46
N HIS A 56 -10.20 1.35 5.40
CA HIS A 56 -9.67 2.64 5.85
C HIS A 56 -9.03 3.45 4.71
N CYS A 57 -9.26 3.06 3.46
CA CYS A 57 -8.82 3.83 2.30
C CYS A 57 -10.01 4.48 1.58
N ALA A 58 -9.74 5.59 0.92
CA ALA A 58 -10.70 6.26 0.04
C ALA A 58 -10.28 6.04 -1.41
N VAL A 59 -11.19 5.57 -2.26
CA VAL A 59 -10.91 5.42 -3.70
C VAL A 59 -10.96 6.79 -4.35
N VAL A 60 -9.84 7.23 -4.96
CA VAL A 60 -9.74 8.53 -5.66
C VAL A 60 -9.91 8.39 -7.16
N TYR A 61 -9.63 7.22 -7.72
CA TYR A 61 -9.80 6.92 -9.14
C TYR A 61 -10.05 5.43 -9.37
N ARG A 62 -10.90 5.11 -10.36
CA ARG A 62 -11.10 3.75 -10.89
C ARG A 62 -10.86 3.77 -12.39
N ALA A 63 -10.07 2.83 -12.89
CA ALA A 63 -9.68 2.71 -14.30
C ALA A 63 -10.70 1.91 -15.13
#